data_AF-A0A9P0D7H0-F1
#
_entry.id   AF-A0A9P0D7H0-F1
#
_cell.length_a   1.000
_cell.length_b   1.000
_cell.length_c   1.000
_cell.angle_alpha   90.00
_cell.angle_beta   90.00
_cell.angle_gamma   90.00
#
_symmetry.space_group_name_H-M   'P 1'
#
loop_
_entity.id
_entity.type
_entity.pdbx_description
1 polymer ?
#
loop_
_entity_poly.entity_id
_entity_poly.type
_entity_poly.pdbx_seq_one_letter_code
_entity_poly.pdbx_strand_id
1 'polypeptide(L)'
;MPTGCIVFYIDNLWQLKKCQMTCVLAEAIKVVNYIKSRPLQSRILEDLCEEVGLLHKHLLFHTEVRWLSRNNVLSRLFSLKSELFLFLMDSKPELSCFFSDEKWLIKFT
;
A
#
# COMPACT_ATOMS: atom_id res chain seq x y z
N MET A 1 39.09 -6.18 -17.83
CA MET A 1 37.81 -6.75 -17.37
C MET A 1 37.54 -6.31 -15.95
N PRO A 2 36.58 -5.41 -15.71
CA PRO A 2 35.80 -5.44 -14.45
C PRO A 2 34.32 -5.00 -14.63
N THR A 3 33.63 -5.40 -15.71
CA THR A 3 32.22 -5.03 -15.92
C THR A 3 31.22 -6.01 -15.29
N GLY A 4 31.64 -7.25 -14.99
CA GLY A 4 30.76 -8.30 -14.46
C GLY A 4 30.19 -8.00 -13.07
N CYS A 5 31.01 -7.52 -12.13
CA CYS A 5 30.57 -7.27 -10.74
C CYS A 5 29.63 -6.08 -10.60
N ILE A 6 29.82 -5.02 -11.39
CA ILE A 6 28.96 -3.83 -11.35
C ILE A 6 27.60 -4.16 -11.95
N VAL A 7 27.55 -4.88 -13.09
CA VAL A 7 26.29 -5.33 -13.69
C VAL A 7 25.56 -6.30 -12.76
N PHE A 8 26.26 -7.27 -12.14
CA PHE A 8 25.64 -8.17 -11.15
C PHE A 8 25.11 -7.44 -9.90
N TYR A 9 25.80 -6.39 -9.46
CA TYR A 9 25.37 -5.59 -8.31
C TYR A 9 24.16 -4.74 -8.64
N ILE A 10 24.16 -4.09 -9.81
CA ILE A 10 23.03 -3.30 -10.31
C ILE A 10 21.82 -4.20 -10.54
N ASP A 11 21.98 -5.35 -11.20
CA ASP A 11 20.89 -6.32 -11.42
C ASP A 11 20.32 -6.87 -10.10
N ASN A 12 21.17 -7.15 -9.10
CA ASN A 12 20.71 -7.51 -7.76
C ASN A 12 19.96 -6.36 -7.08
N LEU A 13 20.44 -5.12 -7.19
CA LEU A 13 19.74 -3.95 -6.64
C LEU A 13 18.36 -3.75 -7.30
N TRP A 14 18.27 -3.91 -8.63
CA TRP A 14 17.00 -3.85 -9.35
C TRP A 14 16.05 -4.98 -8.94
N GLN A 15 16.54 -6.20 -8.77
CA GLN A 15 15.75 -7.33 -8.29
C GLN A 15 15.27 -7.14 -6.84
N LEU A 16 16.13 -6.63 -5.96
CA LEU A 16 15.80 -6.32 -4.56
C LEU A 16 14.70 -5.26 -4.49
N LYS A 17 14.84 -4.15 -5.24
CA LYS A 17 13.85 -3.07 -5.27
C LYS A 17 12.51 -3.53 -5.85
N LYS A 18 12.55 -4.38 -6.89
CA LYS A 18 11.35 -4.99 -7.48
C LYS A 18 10.63 -5.92 -6.50
N CYS A 19 11.38 -6.78 -5.81
CA CYS A 19 10.82 -7.72 -4.83
C CYS A 19 10.19 -6.98 -3.64
N GLN A 20 10.86 -5.94 -3.16
CA GLN A 20 10.36 -5.06 -2.09
C GLN A 20 9.01 -4.43 -2.47
N MET A 21 8.91 -3.86 -3.67
CA MET A 21 7.67 -3.24 -4.16
C MET A 21 6.55 -4.26 -4.36
N THR A 22 6.86 -5.50 -4.74
CA THR A 22 5.86 -6.57 -4.83
C THR A 22 5.36 -7.06 -3.48
N CYS A 23 6.21 -7.11 -2.45
CA CYS A 23 5.79 -7.50 -1.09
C CYS A 23 4.86 -6.45 -0.47
N VAL A 24 5.23 -5.17 -0.57
CA VAL A 24 4.41 -4.05 -0.09
C VAL A 24 3.06 -4.01 -0.80
N LEU A 25 3.06 -4.22 -2.12
CA LEU A 25 1.84 -4.29 -2.90
C LEU A 25 0.94 -5.46 -2.45
N ALA A 26 1.51 -6.63 -2.17
CA ALA A 26 0.73 -7.78 -1.70
C ALA A 26 0.07 -7.50 -0.33
N GLU A 27 0.76 -6.79 0.56
CA GLU A 27 0.24 -6.38 1.87
C GLU A 27 -0.85 -5.31 1.72
N ALA A 28 -0.61 -4.30 0.88
CA ALA A 28 -1.60 -3.29 0.49
C ALA A 28 -2.89 -3.93 -0.08
N ILE A 29 -2.75 -4.94 -0.95
CA ILE A 29 -3.87 -5.68 -1.52
C ILE A 29 -4.67 -6.38 -0.42
N LYS A 30 -4.03 -6.97 0.60
CA LYS A 30 -4.74 -7.60 1.73
C LYS A 30 -5.60 -6.59 2.49
N VAL A 31 -5.08 -5.39 2.73
CA VAL A 31 -5.81 -4.31 3.41
C VAL A 31 -7.01 -3.86 2.58
N VAL A 32 -6.78 -3.57 1.30
CA VAL A 32 -7.85 -3.14 0.37
C VAL A 32 -8.93 -4.22 0.24
N ASN A 33 -8.53 -5.47 0.09
CA ASN A 33 -9.47 -6.60 0.00
C ASN A 33 -10.27 -6.79 1.29
N TYR A 34 -9.64 -6.64 2.46
CA TYR A 34 -10.35 -6.73 3.74
C TYR A 34 -11.47 -5.68 3.83
N ILE A 35 -11.15 -4.42 3.56
CA ILE A 35 -12.10 -3.30 3.63
C ILE A 35 -13.20 -3.45 2.57
N LYS A 36 -12.84 -3.78 1.32
CA LYS A 36 -13.81 -3.91 0.22
C LYS A 36 -14.68 -5.17 0.32
N SER A 37 -14.21 -6.23 0.98
CA SER A 37 -15.04 -7.41 1.27
C SER A 37 -16.20 -7.12 2.23
N ARG A 38 -16.19 -5.95 2.88
CA ARG A 38 -17.12 -5.55 3.94
C ARG A 38 -17.79 -4.22 3.58
N PRO A 39 -19.01 -4.23 3.03
CA PRO A 39 -19.68 -3.03 2.54
C PRO A 39 -19.83 -1.92 3.59
N LEU A 40 -20.10 -2.30 4.85
CA LEU A 40 -20.21 -1.37 5.96
C LEU A 40 -18.87 -0.67 6.25
N GLN A 41 -17.76 -1.44 6.28
CA GLN A 41 -16.43 -0.89 6.52
C GLN A 41 -15.98 0.06 5.40
N SER A 42 -16.32 -0.27 4.15
CA SER A 42 -16.06 0.63 3.02
C SER A 42 -16.81 1.96 3.14
N ARG A 43 -18.08 1.94 3.57
CA ARG A 43 -18.86 3.17 3.78
C ARG A 43 -18.33 4.02 4.93
N ILE A 44 -18.03 3.39 6.08
CA ILE A 44 -17.47 4.10 7.24
C ILE A 44 -16.12 4.75 6.89
N LEU A 45 -15.29 4.07 6.10
CA LEU A 45 -14.03 4.67 5.63
C LEU A 45 -14.27 5.86 4.69
N GLU A 46 -15.26 5.77 3.80
CA GLU A 46 -15.64 6.86 2.90
C GLU A 46 -16.13 8.08 3.69
N ASP A 47 -17.00 7.87 4.67
CA ASP A 47 -17.50 8.92 5.57
C ASP A 47 -16.36 9.58 6.36
N LEU A 48 -15.44 8.77 6.92
CA LEU A 48 -14.25 9.27 7.62
C LEU A 48 -13.36 10.11 6.69
N CYS A 49 -13.15 9.66 5.44
CA CYS A 49 -12.36 10.41 4.47
C CYS A 49 -13.03 11.72 4.05
N GLU A 50 -14.37 11.76 4.04
CA GLU A 50 -15.16 12.95 3.72
C GLU A 50 -15.13 13.98 4.85
N GLU A 51 -15.24 13.55 6.10
CA GLU A 51 -15.12 14.41 7.29
C GLU A 51 -13.74 15.09 7.37
N VAL A 52 -12.68 14.35 7.04
CA VAL A 52 -11.29 14.86 7.06
C VAL A 52 -10.96 15.68 5.79
N GLY A 53 -11.85 15.73 4.79
CA GLY A 53 -11.67 16.52 3.57
C GLY A 53 -10.64 15.94 2.60
N LEU A 54 -10.42 14.63 2.62
CA LEU A 54 -9.40 13.99 1.79
C LEU A 54 -9.83 13.98 0.32
N LEU A 55 -8.88 14.33 -0.57
CA LEU A 55 -9.08 14.29 -2.03
C LEU A 55 -9.45 12.88 -2.53
N HIS A 56 -9.00 11.86 -1.80
CA HIS A 56 -9.07 10.47 -2.20
C HIS A 56 -10.02 9.67 -1.30
N LYS A 57 -11.34 9.82 -1.53
CA LYS A 57 -12.38 9.22 -0.67
C LYS A 57 -12.61 7.71 -0.83
N HIS A 58 -12.27 7.15 -1.98
CA HIS A 58 -12.45 5.73 -2.27
C HIS A 58 -11.11 5.01 -2.44
N LEU A 59 -10.96 3.85 -1.79
CA LEU A 59 -9.93 2.89 -2.16
C LEU A 59 -10.25 2.32 -3.55
N LEU A 60 -9.25 2.34 -4.46
CA LEU A 60 -9.40 1.77 -5.79
C LEU A 60 -9.44 0.24 -5.69
N PHE A 61 -10.41 -0.39 -6.37
CA PHE A 61 -10.35 -1.83 -6.62
C PHE A 61 -9.07 -2.12 -7.40
N HIS A 62 -8.36 -3.17 -7.00
CA HIS A 62 -7.30 -3.72 -7.83
C HIS A 62 -7.95 -4.43 -9.03
N THR A 63 -8.43 -3.66 -10.01
CA THR A 63 -8.67 -4.22 -11.34
C THR A 63 -7.33 -4.31 -12.03
N GLU A 64 -7.08 -5.43 -12.71
CA GLU A 64 -5.80 -5.78 -13.32
C GLU A 64 -5.42 -4.90 -14.52
N VAL A 65 -5.49 -3.58 -14.42
CA VAL A 65 -4.91 -2.68 -15.43
C VAL A 65 -3.42 -2.51 -15.12
N ARG A 66 -2.66 -3.49 -15.63
CA ARG A 66 -1.22 -3.51 -15.95
C ARG A 66 -0.44 -2.28 -15.44
N TRP A 67 0.37 -2.49 -14.40
CA TRP A 67 1.43 -1.63 -13.81
C TRP A 67 1.06 -0.21 -13.34
N LEU A 68 0.18 0.53 -14.02
CA LEU A 68 -0.26 1.88 -13.63
C LEU A 68 -1.15 1.87 -12.37
N SER A 69 -1.90 0.80 -12.13
CA SER A 69 -2.72 0.67 -10.92
C SER A 69 -1.89 0.45 -9.65
N ARG A 70 -0.68 -0.11 -9.75
CA ARG A 70 0.16 -0.45 -8.58
C ARG A 70 0.65 0.80 -7.87
N ASN A 71 1.22 1.74 -8.61
CA ASN A 71 1.68 3.01 -8.05
C ASN A 71 0.53 3.88 -7.56
N ASN A 72 -0.63 3.87 -8.25
CA ASN A 72 -1.80 4.62 -7.84
C ASN A 72 -2.45 4.06 -6.56
N VAL A 73 -2.52 2.74 -6.41
CA VAL A 73 -3.03 2.09 -5.19
C VAL A 73 -2.11 2.40 -4.02
N LEU A 74 -0.80 2.25 -4.20
CA LEU A 74 0.19 2.55 -3.18
C LEU A 74 0.18 4.02 -2.76
N SER A 75 0.18 4.95 -3.72
CA SER A 75 0.11 6.39 -3.45
C SER A 75 -1.14 6.76 -2.66
N ARG A 76 -2.30 6.19 -3.02
CA ARG A 76 -3.57 6.47 -2.34
C ARG A 76 -3.62 5.87 -0.93
N LEU A 77 -3.12 4.64 -0.75
CA LEU A 77 -2.95 4.03 0.57
C LEU A 77 -2.02 4.85 1.46
N PHE A 78 -0.93 5.38 0.89
CA PHE A 78 0.01 6.22 1.62
C PHE A 78 -0.64 7.54 2.06
N SER A 79 -1.44 8.17 1.18
CA SER A 79 -2.20 9.38 1.54
C SER A 79 -3.24 9.14 2.64
N LEU A 80 -3.75 7.91 2.77
CA LEU A 80 -4.77 7.52 3.75
C LEU A 80 -4.18 6.77 4.96
N LYS A 81 -2.85 6.73 5.11
CA LYS A 81 -2.19 5.79 6.04
C LYS A 81 -2.58 6.02 7.51
N SER A 82 -2.80 7.28 7.89
CA SER A 82 -3.10 7.65 9.28
C SER A 82 -4.54 7.28 9.64
N GLU A 83 -5.45 7.49 8.70
CA GLU A 83 -6.86 7.19 8.81
C GLU A 83 -7.09 5.67 8.76
N LEU A 84 -6.41 4.98 7.84
CA LEU A 84 -6.41 3.52 7.77
C LEU A 84 -5.82 2.89 9.01
N PHE A 85 -4.75 3.47 9.58
CA PHE A 85 -4.19 2.99 10.83
C PHE A 85 -5.22 3.03 11.96
N LEU A 86 -5.86 4.18 12.19
CA LEU A 86 -6.89 4.35 13.23
C LEU A 86 -8.10 3.43 12.97
N PHE A 87 -8.56 3.35 11.72
CA PHE A 87 -9.68 2.49 11.35
C PHE A 87 -9.40 1.00 11.53
N LEU A 88 -8.18 0.56 11.22
CA LEU A 88 -7.77 -0.84 11.36
C LEU A 88 -7.42 -1.21 12.79
N MET A 89 -7.02 -0.25 13.64
CA MET A 89 -6.81 -0.51 15.07
C MET A 89 -8.06 -1.08 15.74
N ASP A 90 -9.24 -0.59 15.39
CA ASP A 90 -10.50 -1.07 15.98
C ASP A 90 -11.07 -2.31 15.27
N SER A 91 -10.82 -2.45 13.96
CA SER A 91 -11.47 -3.48 13.14
C SER A 91 -10.59 -4.69 12.81
N LYS A 92 -9.27 -4.52 12.67
CA LYS A 92 -8.30 -5.59 12.40
C LYS A 92 -6.86 -5.15 12.73
N PRO A 93 -6.44 -5.21 14.01
CA PRO A 93 -5.15 -4.69 14.49
C PRO A 93 -3.93 -5.30 13.80
N GLU A 94 -4.04 -6.56 13.36
CA GLU A 94 -2.98 -7.24 12.60
C GLU A 94 -2.65 -6.55 11.27
N LEU A 95 -3.58 -5.78 10.71
CA LEU A 95 -3.36 -5.00 9.50
C LEU A 95 -2.95 -3.57 9.80
N SER A 96 -3.23 -3.04 10.99
CA SER A 96 -2.84 -1.69 11.38
C SER A 96 -1.33 -1.57 11.59
N CYS A 97 -0.67 -2.63 12.07
CA CYS A 97 0.78 -2.64 12.31
C CYS A 97 1.62 -2.34 11.06
N PHE A 98 1.10 -2.59 9.85
CA PHE A 98 1.77 -2.22 8.60
C PHE A 98 1.94 -0.70 8.45
N PHE A 99 1.01 0.08 8.99
CA PHE A 99 1.04 1.54 8.88
C PHE A 99 1.83 2.21 10.00
N SER A 100 2.20 1.47 11.05
CA SER A 100 3.09 1.92 12.14
C SER A 100 4.56 1.59 11.90
N ASP A 101 4.86 0.63 11.03
CA ASP A 101 6.23 0.18 10.78
C ASP A 101 6.96 1.17 9.86
N GLU A 102 7.89 1.96 10.41
CA GLU A 102 8.76 2.83 9.63
C GLU A 102 9.54 2.07 8.54
N LYS A 103 9.93 0.82 8.80
CA LYS A 103 10.60 -0.01 7.78
C LYS A 103 9.66 -0.37 6.64
N TRP A 104 8.35 -0.36 6.86
CA TRP A 104 7.36 -0.52 5.81
C TRP A 104 7.16 0.77 5.03
N LEU A 105 7.12 1.92 5.72
CA LEU A 105 7.00 3.24 5.10
C LEU A 105 8.18 3.58 4.19
N ILE A 106 9.41 3.19 4.56
CA ILE A 106 10.61 3.42 3.73
C ILE A 106 10.55 2.63 2.42
N LYS A 107 9.78 1.52 2.34
CA LYS A 107 9.61 0.75 1.10
C LYS A 107 8.73 1.47 0.06
N PHE A 108 8.07 2.56 0.43
CA PHE A 108 7.30 3.41 -0.47
C PHE A 108 8.15 4.53 -1.11
N THR A 109 9.38 4.75 -0.65
CA THR A 109 10.27 5.85 -1.09
C THR A 109 11.41 5.32 -1.97
#